data_AF-A0A519KT97-F1
#
_entry.id   AF-A0A519KT97-F1
#
_cell.length_a   1.000
_cell.length_b   1.000
_cell.length_c   1.000
_cell.angle_alpha   90.00
_cell.angle_beta   90.00
_cell.angle_gamma   90.00
#
_symmetry.space_group_name_H-M   'P 1'
#
loop_
_entity.id
_entity.type
_entity.pdbx_description
1 polymer ?
#
loop_
_entity_poly.entity_id
_entity_poly.type
_entity_poly.pdbx_seq_one_letter_code
_entity_poly.pdbx_strand_id
1 'polypeptide(L)'
;GVGSPHTPGRRIWPIAIVMRALTSRDDEEILTALRVLAATDAGTGFMHEAFDADDPATFSRPWFAWANTLFGELVLTLYRERPELLLRV
;
A
#
# COMPACT_ATOMS: atom_id res chain seq x y z
N GLY A 1 3.34 4.06 -8.63
CA GLY A 1 2.01 4.34 -8.03
C GLY A 1 1.61 5.77 -8.35
N VAL A 2 0.68 6.34 -7.59
CA VAL A 2 0.25 7.75 -7.71
C VAL A 2 0.67 8.50 -6.44
N GLY A 3 1.13 9.75 -6.59
CA GLY A 3 1.47 10.65 -5.50
C GLY A 3 0.54 11.87 -5.46
N SER A 4 1.01 12.97 -4.87
CA SER A 4 0.28 14.24 -4.79
C SER A 4 1.26 15.41 -4.86
N PRO A 5 0.88 16.59 -5.40
CA PRO A 5 1.68 17.82 -5.27
C PRO A 5 2.05 18.18 -3.83
N HIS A 6 1.31 17.66 -2.84
CA HIS A 6 1.62 17.80 -1.42
C HIS A 6 2.95 17.13 -1.01
N THR A 7 3.34 16.05 -1.70
CA THR A 7 4.62 15.36 -1.52
C THR A 7 5.39 15.43 -2.83
N PRO A 8 6.11 16.53 -3.10
CA PRO A 8 6.72 16.77 -4.40
C PRO A 8 7.81 15.76 -4.73
N GLY A 9 8.12 15.64 -6.03
CA GLY A 9 9.12 14.70 -6.55
C GLY A 9 8.52 13.33 -6.89
N ARG A 10 9.39 12.31 -6.96
CA ARG A 10 9.03 10.94 -7.36
C ARG A 10 8.40 10.16 -6.20
N ARG A 11 7.42 10.75 -5.53
CA ARG A 11 6.77 10.18 -4.34
C ARG A 11 5.52 9.39 -4.70
N ILE A 12 5.33 8.24 -4.05
CA ILE A 12 4.17 7.36 -4.23
C ILE A 12 3.44 7.23 -2.90
N TRP A 13 2.11 7.31 -2.91
CA TRP A 13 1.27 7.16 -1.72
C TRP A 13 0.79 5.72 -1.57
N PRO A 14 1.03 5.05 -0.42
CA PRO A 14 0.47 3.73 -0.12
C PRO A 14 -1.06 3.68 -0.25
N ILE A 15 -1.76 4.75 0.14
CA ILE A 15 -3.22 4.85 -0.02
C ILE A 15 -3.66 4.67 -1.48
N ALA A 16 -2.91 5.20 -2.45
CA ALA A 16 -3.26 5.02 -3.86
C ALA A 16 -3.09 3.57 -4.33
N ILE A 17 -2.13 2.84 -3.76
CA ILE A 17 -1.92 1.42 -4.05
C ILE A 17 -3.01 0.57 -3.39
N VAL A 18 -3.38 0.90 -2.14
CA VAL A 18 -4.53 0.28 -1.45
C VAL A 18 -5.81 0.47 -2.24
N MET A 19 -6.10 1.68 -2.71
CA MET A 19 -7.29 1.97 -3.51
C MET A 19 -7.28 1.20 -4.83
N ARG A 20 -6.11 1.04 -5.47
CA ARG A 20 -5.98 0.18 -6.67
C ARG A 20 -6.40 -1.25 -6.36
N ALA A 21 -5.91 -1.83 -5.26
CA ALA A 21 -6.29 -3.19 -4.86
C ALA A 21 -7.78 -3.32 -4.53
N LEU A 22 -8.33 -2.38 -3.74
CA LEU A 22 -9.75 -2.38 -3.34
C LEU A 22 -10.72 -2.22 -4.52
N THR A 23 -10.28 -1.60 -5.61
CA THR A 23 -11.12 -1.37 -6.81
C THR A 23 -10.83 -2.34 -7.95
N SER A 24 -9.93 -3.31 -7.74
CA SER A 24 -9.54 -4.27 -8.75
C SER A 24 -10.44 -5.51 -8.80
N ARG A 25 -10.59 -6.05 -10.01
CA ARG A 25 -11.19 -7.36 -10.27
C ARG A 25 -10.16 -8.40 -10.73
N ASP A 26 -8.89 -8.01 -10.85
CA ASP A 26 -7.79 -8.87 -11.26
C ASP A 26 -6.97 -9.27 -10.03
N ASP A 27 -6.96 -10.57 -9.74
CA ASP A 27 -6.24 -11.11 -8.58
C ASP A 27 -4.73 -10.88 -8.66
N GLU A 28 -4.14 -10.86 -9.86
CA GLU A 28 -2.70 -10.59 -10.01
C GLU A 28 -2.36 -9.12 -9.77
N GLU A 29 -3.28 -8.20 -10.08
CA GLU A 29 -3.14 -6.77 -9.72
C GLU A 29 -3.19 -6.59 -8.20
N ILE A 30 -4.12 -7.28 -7.52
CA ILE A 30 -4.24 -7.25 -6.06
C ILE A 30 -2.96 -7.81 -5.41
N LEU A 31 -2.47 -8.97 -5.87
CA LEU A 31 -1.24 -9.57 -5.34
C LEU A 31 -0.04 -8.66 -5.56
N THR A 32 0.06 -8.03 -6.72
CA THR A 32 1.11 -7.05 -7.01
C THR A 32 1.04 -5.88 -6.03
N ALA A 33 -0.16 -5.35 -5.77
CA ALA A 33 -0.35 -4.26 -4.82
C ALA A 33 0.07 -4.66 -3.39
N LEU A 34 -0.33 -5.85 -2.92
CA LEU A 34 0.04 -6.36 -1.60
C LEU A 34 1.56 -6.52 -1.45
N ARG A 35 2.23 -7.10 -2.47
CA ARG A 35 3.70 -7.26 -2.48
C ARG A 35 4.41 -5.92 -2.44
N VAL A 36 3.93 -4.94 -3.21
CA VAL A 36 4.51 -3.58 -3.19
C VAL A 36 4.32 -2.93 -1.83
N LEU A 37 3.12 -3.00 -1.23
CA LEU A 37 2.87 -2.43 0.10
C LEU A 37 3.78 -3.05 1.16
N ALA A 38 3.96 -4.36 1.15
CA ALA A 38 4.86 -5.06 2.07
C ALA A 38 6.33 -4.74 1.84
N ALA A 39 6.76 -4.54 0.59
CA ALA A 39 8.16 -4.26 0.24
C ALA A 39 8.57 -2.78 0.41
N THR A 40 7.62 -1.88 0.66
CA THR A 40 7.84 -0.42 0.69
C THR A 40 7.60 0.22 2.06
N ASP A 41 7.50 -0.59 3.11
CA ASP A 41 7.29 -0.16 4.49
C ASP A 41 8.58 0.26 5.22
N ALA A 42 9.73 0.23 4.55
CA ALA A 42 11.06 0.50 5.10
C ALA A 42 11.41 -0.34 6.36
N GLY A 43 10.81 -1.53 6.49
CA GLY A 43 10.99 -2.40 7.66
C GLY A 43 10.27 -1.92 8.92
N THR A 44 9.36 -0.95 8.81
CA THR A 44 8.65 -0.38 9.96
C THR A 44 7.40 -1.16 10.36
N GLY A 45 6.84 -1.97 9.45
CA GLY A 45 5.53 -2.59 9.62
C GLY A 45 4.34 -1.62 9.53
N PHE A 46 4.56 -0.35 9.16
CA PHE A 46 3.52 0.67 9.03
C PHE A 46 3.42 1.22 7.62
N MET A 47 2.23 1.72 7.28
CA MET A 47 2.02 2.49 6.06
C MET A 47 2.39 3.96 6.28
N HIS A 48 3.15 4.49 5.34
CA HIS A 48 3.59 5.88 5.30
C HIS A 48 2.62 6.75 4.50
N GLU A 49 2.79 8.07 4.56
CA GLU A 49 2.06 8.98 3.66
C GLU A 49 2.56 8.85 2.23
N ALA A 50 3.88 8.90 2.07
CA ALA A 50 4.52 8.66 0.80
C ALA A 50 5.90 8.04 0.99
N PHE A 51 6.34 7.25 0.02
CA PHE A 51 7.71 6.75 -0.11
C PHE A 51 8.29 7.19 -1.47
N ASP A 52 9.62 7.32 -1.56
CA ASP A 52 10.28 7.61 -2.83
C ASP A 52 10.25 6.38 -3.75
N ALA A 53 9.98 6.60 -5.05
CA ALA A 53 9.80 5.53 -6.02
C ALA A 53 11.06 4.68 -6.22
N ASP A 54 12.24 5.26 -6.00
CA ASP A 54 13.51 4.58 -6.20
C ASP A 54 14.13 4.13 -4.86
N ASP A 55 13.75 4.75 -3.73
CA ASP A 55 14.18 4.38 -2.38
C ASP A 55 13.05 4.45 -1.32
N PRO A 56 12.40 3.32 -0.99
CA PRO A 56 11.31 3.30 0.00
C PRO A 56 11.74 3.67 1.42
N ALA A 57 13.04 3.57 1.76
CA ALA A 57 13.54 4.03 3.06
C ALA A 57 13.45 5.55 3.22
N THR A 58 13.34 6.27 2.10
CA THR A 58 13.02 7.68 2.07
C THR A 58 11.50 7.86 2.03
N PHE A 59 10.87 8.06 3.19
CA PHE A 59 9.40 8.22 3.32
C PHE A 59 8.99 9.42 4.18
N SER A 60 7.71 9.79 4.12
CA SER A 60 7.10 10.81 5.00
C SER A 60 6.06 10.19 5.93
N ARG A 61 5.93 10.78 7.13
CA ARG A 61 5.00 10.36 8.19
C ARG A 61 5.19 8.89 8.62
N PRO A 62 6.16 8.61 9.51
CA PRO A 62 6.37 7.26 10.06
C PRO A 62 5.13 6.69 10.77
N TRP A 63 4.23 7.57 11.21
CA TRP A 63 2.96 7.16 11.78
C TRP A 63 1.81 7.91 11.09
N PHE A 64 1.07 7.19 10.25
CA PHE A 64 -0.09 7.72 9.55
C PHE A 64 -1.30 6.80 9.71
N ALA A 65 -2.09 7.07 10.76
CA ALA A 65 -3.22 6.23 11.14
C ALA A 65 -4.22 5.97 10.00
N TRP A 66 -4.49 6.96 9.14
CA TRP A 66 -5.42 6.77 8.02
C TRP A 66 -4.90 5.74 6.99
N ALA A 67 -3.62 5.83 6.60
CA ALA A 67 -3.01 4.86 5.69
C ALA A 67 -2.98 3.45 6.31
N ASN A 68 -2.69 3.35 7.61
CA ASN A 68 -2.73 2.09 8.35
C ASN A 68 -4.14 1.47 8.38
N THR A 69 -5.17 2.27 8.66
CA THR A 69 -6.56 1.81 8.69
C THR A 69 -7.01 1.32 7.31
N LEU A 70 -6.68 2.04 6.24
CA LEU A 70 -7.01 1.63 4.87
C LEU A 70 -6.31 0.32 4.48
N PHE A 71 -5.06 0.13 4.87
CA PHE A 71 -4.39 -1.16 4.68
C PHE A 71 -5.08 -2.29 5.44
N GLY A 72 -5.47 -2.05 6.70
CA GLY A 72 -6.27 -3.01 7.48
C GLY A 72 -7.62 -3.33 6.83
N GLU A 73 -8.29 -2.33 6.26
CA GLU A 73 -9.54 -2.49 5.51
C GLU A 73 -9.35 -3.37 4.27
N LEU A 74 -8.26 -3.17 3.51
CA LEU A 74 -7.90 -4.04 2.39
C LEU A 74 -7.70 -5.49 2.84
N VAL A 75 -6.90 -5.73 3.87
CA VAL A 75 -6.64 -7.09 4.36
C VAL A 75 -7.94 -7.75 4.84
N LEU A 76 -8.78 -7.03 5.59
CA LEU A 76 -10.06 -7.56 6.08
C LEU A 76 -11.04 -7.85 4.95
N THR A 77 -11.05 -7.01 3.91
CA THR A 77 -11.89 -7.21 2.71
C THR A 77 -11.47 -8.47 1.97
N LEU A 78 -10.17 -8.62 1.71
CA LEU A 78 -9.63 -9.82 1.06
C LEU A 78 -9.84 -11.08 1.91
N TYR A 79 -9.70 -11.00 3.22
CA TYR A 79 -9.99 -12.13 4.10
C TYR A 79 -11.44 -12.61 3.98
N ARG A 80 -12.40 -11.70 3.77
CA ARG A 80 -13.82 -12.04 3.62
C ARG A 80 -14.18 -12.52 2.22
N GLU A 81 -13.55 -11.96 1.19
CA GLU A 81 -13.99 -12.16 -0.20
C GLU A 81 -13.08 -13.08 -1.01
N ARG A 82 -11.77 -13.05 -0.75
CA ARG A 82 -10.71 -13.74 -1.51
C ARG A 82 -9.54 -14.21 -0.61
N PRO A 83 -9.80 -15.00 0.45
CA PRO A 83 -8.79 -15.33 1.47
C PRO A 83 -7.57 -16.08 0.90
N GLU A 84 -7.72 -16.80 -0.20
CA GLU A 84 -6.65 -17.50 -0.90
C GLU A 84 -5.53 -16.58 -1.39
N LEU A 85 -5.84 -15.31 -1.66
CA LEU A 85 -4.82 -14.33 -2.07
C LEU A 85 -3.85 -14.00 -0.93
N LEU A 86 -4.33 -13.99 0.31
CA LEU A 86 -3.49 -13.70 1.49
C LEU A 86 -2.47 -14.80 1.79
N LEU A 87 -2.70 -16.02 1.30
CA LEU A 87 -1.76 -17.14 1.45
C LEU A 87 -0.63 -17.13 0.39
N ARG A 88 -0.68 -16.20 -0.57
CA ARG A 88 0.23 -16.13 -1.73
C ARG A 88 1.20 -14.93 -1.68
N VAL A 89 1.18 -14.18 -0.59
CA VAL A 89 1.97 -12.94 -0.40
C VAL A 89 3.11 -13.18 0.56
#